data_AF-A0A4Q7LG74-F1
#
_entry.id   AF-A0A4Q7LG74-F1
#
_cell.length_a   1.000
_cell.length_b   1.000
_cell.length_c   1.000
_cell.angle_alpha   90.00
_cell.angle_beta   90.00
_cell.angle_gamma   90.00
#
_symmetry.space_group_name_H-M   'P 1'
#
loop_
_entity.id
_entity.type
_entity.pdbx_description
1 polymer ?
#
loop_
_entity_poly.entity_id
_entity_poly.type
_entity_poly.pdbx_seq_one_letter_code
_entity_poly.pdbx_strand_id
1 'polypeptide(L)'
;MGHMHGTHATDTRIDPAFRPAVTTPMTPAPTANVPAHDNPCLRCGACCASFRVDFAVDELQSHGGCVPDGLAVEITAHSARMRGTDHARPRCAALVGTVGEKACCGIHEWRPGPCREFGMLAPLGRGDEACNRARARHGLPPLD
;
A
#
# COMPACT_ATOMS: atom_id res chain seq x y z
N MET A 1 -81.45 15.18 34.59
CA MET A 1 -80.01 15.42 34.35
C MET A 1 -79.26 14.18 34.85
N GLY A 2 -78.91 13.15 34.07
CA GLY A 2 -78.00 13.06 32.91
C GLY A 2 -76.58 12.71 33.41
N HIS A 3 -76.20 11.44 33.66
CA HIS A 3 -75.51 10.48 32.76
C HIS A 3 -74.30 11.02 31.96
N MET A 4 -73.13 10.36 32.10
CA MET A 4 -72.12 9.96 31.09
C MET A 4 -70.74 9.73 31.78
N HIS A 5 -70.23 8.50 31.89
CA HIS A 5 -69.42 7.71 30.93
C HIS A 5 -68.03 8.31 30.61
N GLY A 6 -66.98 7.50 30.76
CA GLY A 6 -65.64 7.84 30.27
C GLY A 6 -64.51 6.93 30.75
N THR A 7 -64.52 5.65 30.34
CA THR A 7 -63.36 4.75 30.38
C THR A 7 -62.25 5.26 29.46
N HIS A 8 -61.02 5.41 29.96
CA HIS A 8 -59.84 5.57 29.11
C HIS A 8 -58.93 4.35 29.21
N ALA A 9 -58.66 3.81 28.03
CA ALA A 9 -57.96 2.58 27.75
C ALA A 9 -56.43 2.74 27.77
N THR A 10 -55.77 1.65 28.15
CA THR A 10 -54.45 1.12 27.72
C THR A 10 -53.46 2.04 27.02
N ASP A 11 -52.23 2.10 27.54
CA ASP A 11 -51.04 2.12 26.67
C ASP A 11 -49.87 1.37 27.33
N THR A 12 -49.83 0.07 27.05
CA THR A 12 -48.71 -0.82 27.34
C THR A 12 -47.54 -0.43 26.45
N ARG A 13 -46.66 0.47 26.92
CA ARG A 13 -45.41 0.76 26.22
C ARG A 13 -44.39 -0.33 26.53
N ILE A 14 -44.23 -1.15 25.50
CA ILE A 14 -43.24 -2.20 25.26
C ILE A 14 -41.83 -1.63 25.47
N ASP A 15 -41.05 -2.25 26.36
CA ASP A 15 -39.58 -2.21 26.36
C ASP A 15 -39.05 -3.43 25.59
N PRO A 16 -38.34 -3.25 24.46
CA PRO A 16 -37.58 -4.32 23.84
C PRO A 16 -36.16 -3.83 23.53
N ALA A 17 -35.29 -3.90 24.54
CA ALA A 17 -33.89 -4.15 24.29
C ALA A 17 -33.79 -5.41 23.43
N PHE A 18 -33.21 -5.33 22.23
CA PHE A 18 -32.39 -6.36 21.56
C PHE A 18 -32.27 -5.99 20.06
N ARG A 19 -31.29 -5.15 19.71
CA ARG A 19 -30.92 -4.96 18.30
C ARG A 19 -30.03 -6.14 17.91
N PRO A 20 -30.45 -7.07 17.03
CA PRO A 20 -29.50 -8.04 16.50
C PRO A 20 -28.45 -7.29 15.68
N ALA A 21 -27.18 -7.58 15.93
CA ALA A 21 -26.09 -7.12 15.08
C ALA A 21 -26.37 -7.59 13.65
N VAL A 22 -26.51 -6.65 12.72
CA VAL A 22 -26.57 -6.97 11.31
C VAL A 22 -25.19 -7.50 10.94
N THR A 23 -25.07 -8.81 10.78
CA THR A 23 -23.90 -9.43 10.17
C THR A 23 -23.98 -9.09 8.69
N THR A 24 -23.36 -7.97 8.30
CA THR A 24 -23.05 -7.75 6.89
C THR A 24 -22.23 -8.95 6.41
N PRO A 25 -22.64 -9.66 5.35
CA PRO A 25 -21.76 -10.65 4.74
C PRO A 25 -20.53 -9.91 4.24
N MET A 26 -19.36 -10.23 4.79
CA MET A 26 -18.08 -9.86 4.17
C MET A 26 -18.13 -10.42 2.76
N THR A 27 -18.23 -9.53 1.77
CA THR A 27 -18.05 -9.88 0.37
C THR A 27 -16.70 -10.59 0.28
N PRO A 28 -16.62 -11.85 -0.22
CA PRO A 28 -15.32 -12.44 -0.47
C PRO A 28 -14.58 -11.54 -1.45
N ALA A 29 -13.34 -11.19 -1.10
CA ALA A 29 -12.46 -10.44 -1.97
C ALA A 29 -12.47 -11.10 -3.36
N PRO A 30 -12.55 -10.33 -4.45
CA PRO A 30 -12.53 -10.92 -5.78
C PRO A 30 -11.25 -11.74 -5.93
N THR A 31 -11.40 -13.03 -6.17
CA THR A 31 -10.31 -13.93 -6.57
C THR A 31 -9.72 -13.37 -7.85
N ALA A 32 -8.64 -12.61 -7.70
CA ALA A 32 -7.95 -12.00 -8.81
C ALA A 32 -7.29 -13.11 -9.63
N ASN A 33 -7.95 -13.51 -10.72
CA ASN A 33 -7.34 -14.31 -11.74
C ASN A 33 -6.35 -13.42 -12.51
N VAL A 34 -5.08 -13.44 -12.10
CA VAL A 34 -4.01 -12.61 -12.67
C VAL A 34 -3.26 -13.44 -13.73
N PRO A 35 -3.31 -13.10 -15.03
CA PRO A 35 -2.64 -13.85 -16.08
C PRO A 35 -1.10 -13.71 -16.01
N ALA A 36 -0.40 -14.71 -16.54
CA ALA A 36 1.01 -15.03 -16.30
C ALA A 36 2.09 -14.13 -16.97
N HIS A 37 1.88 -12.81 -17.00
CA HIS A 37 2.90 -11.81 -17.39
C HIS A 37 2.84 -10.53 -16.51
N ASP A 38 2.28 -10.65 -15.30
CA ASP A 38 1.86 -9.52 -14.48
C ASP A 38 2.76 -9.32 -13.24
N ASN A 39 3.97 -8.79 -13.43
CA ASN A 39 4.76 -8.32 -12.29
C ASN A 39 4.06 -7.10 -11.66
N PRO A 40 3.44 -7.21 -10.46
CA PRO A 40 2.68 -6.11 -9.87
C PRO A 40 3.55 -4.90 -9.53
N CYS A 41 4.85 -5.12 -9.32
CA CYS A 41 5.80 -4.05 -8.99
C CYS A 41 6.06 -3.12 -10.19
N LEU A 42 5.79 -3.57 -11.43
CA LEU A 42 5.86 -2.73 -12.63
C LEU A 42 4.61 -1.85 -12.84
N ARG A 43 3.63 -1.93 -11.93
CA ARG A 43 2.39 -1.14 -11.99
C ARG A 43 1.94 -0.51 -10.66
N CYS A 44 2.60 -0.82 -9.54
CA CYS A 44 2.15 -0.36 -8.22
C CYS A 44 2.83 0.94 -7.71
N GLY A 45 4.14 1.10 -7.90
CA GLY A 45 4.91 2.23 -7.34
C GLY A 45 4.97 2.34 -5.80
N ALA A 46 4.39 1.39 -5.07
CA ALA A 46 4.14 1.52 -3.63
C ALA A 46 5.42 1.69 -2.78
N CYS A 47 6.46 0.88 -3.03
CA CYS A 47 7.71 0.97 -2.27
C CYS A 47 8.46 2.28 -2.54
N CYS A 48 8.50 2.71 -3.81
CA CYS A 48 9.12 3.97 -4.23
C CYS A 48 8.49 5.21 -3.59
N ALA A 49 7.23 5.12 -3.15
CA ALA A 49 6.51 6.20 -2.47
C ALA A 49 6.37 5.98 -0.95
N SER A 50 7.08 5.02 -0.37
CA SER A 50 6.88 4.63 1.04
C SER A 50 8.14 4.54 1.88
N PHE A 51 9.31 4.34 1.27
CA PHE A 51 10.53 4.03 2.00
C PHE A 51 11.70 4.91 1.61
N ARG A 52 12.52 5.21 2.61
CA ARG A 52 13.90 5.67 2.44
C ARG A 52 14.75 4.53 1.91
N VAL A 53 15.61 4.82 0.93
CA VAL A 53 16.49 3.82 0.31
C VAL A 53 17.93 4.29 0.43
N ASP A 54 18.63 3.73 1.41
CA ASP A 54 20.08 3.87 1.61
C ASP A 54 20.75 2.57 1.17
N PHE A 55 21.88 2.65 0.47
CA PHE A 55 22.59 1.50 -0.08
C PHE A 55 24.10 1.77 -0.17
N ALA A 56 24.89 0.74 -0.47
CA ALA A 56 26.35 0.88 -0.56
C ALA A 56 26.75 1.73 -1.77
N VAL A 57 27.76 2.60 -1.60
CA VAL A 57 28.23 3.48 -2.68
C VAL A 57 28.69 2.69 -3.92
N ASP A 58 29.25 1.50 -3.71
CA ASP A 58 29.71 0.58 -4.77
C ASP A 58 28.59 0.09 -5.71
N GLU A 59 27.31 0.24 -5.33
CA GLU A 59 26.20 -0.09 -6.24
C GLU A 59 25.92 1.02 -7.27
N LEU A 60 26.51 2.22 -7.13
CA LEU A 60 26.42 3.29 -8.12
C LEU A 60 27.24 2.96 -9.38
N GLN A 61 26.78 3.41 -10.54
CA GLN A 61 27.50 3.24 -11.81
C GLN A 61 28.92 3.84 -11.77
N SER A 62 29.10 5.01 -11.16
CA SER A 62 30.43 5.61 -11.01
C SER A 62 31.41 4.79 -10.15
N HIS A 63 30.91 3.88 -9.31
CA HIS A 63 31.69 2.98 -8.45
C HIS A 63 31.68 1.52 -8.93
N GLY A 64 31.19 1.26 -10.15
CA GLY A 64 31.20 -0.07 -10.78
C GLY A 64 29.91 -0.88 -10.61
N GLY A 65 28.89 -0.34 -9.96
CA GLY A 65 27.57 -0.94 -9.84
C GLY A 65 26.63 -0.62 -11.01
N CYS A 66 25.32 -0.76 -10.77
CA CYS A 66 24.29 -0.59 -11.81
C CYS A 66 23.35 0.60 -11.57
N VAL A 67 23.33 1.19 -10.38
CA VAL A 67 22.40 2.26 -10.02
C VAL A 67 22.82 3.58 -10.66
N PRO A 68 21.97 4.25 -11.45
CA PRO A 68 22.35 5.50 -12.10
C PRO A 68 22.66 6.63 -11.12
N ASP A 69 23.84 7.25 -11.25
CA ASP A 69 24.30 8.33 -10.37
C ASP A 69 23.32 9.51 -10.32
N GLY A 70 22.66 9.81 -11.44
CA GLY A 70 21.65 10.86 -11.54
C GLY A 70 20.43 10.66 -10.63
N LEU A 71 20.19 9.46 -10.12
CA LEU A 71 19.05 9.13 -9.25
C LEU A 71 19.43 9.01 -7.77
N ALA A 72 20.72 9.09 -7.43
CA ALA A 72 21.20 8.88 -6.08
C ALA A 72 22.21 9.97 -5.64
N VAL A 73 22.28 10.20 -4.34
CA VAL A 73 23.22 11.13 -3.71
C VAL A 73 24.07 10.36 -2.70
N GLU A 74 25.38 10.53 -2.76
CA GLU A 74 26.29 10.02 -1.73
C GLU A 74 26.00 10.73 -0.40
N ILE A 75 25.87 9.97 0.68
CA ILE A 75 25.58 10.47 2.03
C ILE A 75 26.82 10.37 2.92
N THR A 76 27.63 9.33 2.72
CA THR A 76 28.92 9.12 3.38
C THR A 76 29.92 8.55 2.38
N ALA A 77 31.17 8.33 2.81
CA ALA A 77 32.20 7.69 1.99
C ALA A 77 31.84 6.25 1.54
N HIS A 78 30.85 5.60 2.18
CA HIS A 78 30.49 4.21 1.90
C HIS A 78 29.01 4.00 1.60
N SER A 79 28.20 5.06 1.63
CA SER A 79 26.75 4.95 1.44
C SER A 79 26.18 6.04 0.55
N ALA A 80 25.22 5.64 -0.26
CA ALA A 80 24.41 6.50 -1.10
C ALA A 80 22.93 6.34 -0.75
N ARG A 81 22.13 7.32 -1.18
CA ARG A 81 20.67 7.33 -1.02
C ARG A 81 19.98 7.62 -2.34
N MET A 82 18.88 6.93 -2.62
CA MET A 82 18.00 7.33 -3.72
C MET A 82 17.38 8.70 -3.44
N ARG A 83 17.54 9.66 -4.37
CA ARG A 83 17.01 11.01 -4.24
C ARG A 83 15.49 11.00 -4.00
N GLY A 84 15.01 11.93 -3.18
CA GLY A 84 13.60 12.09 -2.84
C GLY A 84 13.06 11.12 -1.79
N THR A 85 13.89 10.23 -1.27
CA THR A 85 13.47 9.23 -0.26
C THR A 85 13.76 9.64 1.19
N ASP A 86 14.34 10.81 1.44
CA ASP A 86 14.67 11.36 2.76
C ASP A 86 13.56 12.23 3.39
N HIS A 87 12.45 12.42 2.69
CA HIS A 87 11.32 13.20 3.18
C HIS A 87 10.37 12.37 4.07
N ALA A 88 9.61 13.05 4.93
CA ALA A 88 8.54 12.42 5.72
C ALA A 88 7.48 11.69 4.86
N ARG A 89 7.30 12.14 3.61
CA ARG A 89 6.53 11.47 2.57
C ARG A 89 7.47 11.14 1.41
N PRO A 90 8.15 9.97 1.42
CA PRO A 90 9.12 9.62 0.40
C PRO A 90 8.51 9.60 -1.00
N ARG A 91 9.25 10.12 -1.97
CA ARG A 91 8.96 9.94 -3.40
C ARG A 91 10.27 9.77 -4.15
N CYS A 92 10.68 8.52 -4.35
CA CYS A 92 11.92 8.17 -5.05
C CYS A 92 11.99 8.83 -6.44
N ALA A 93 13.15 9.35 -6.79
CA ALA A 93 13.42 9.95 -8.11
C ALA A 93 13.19 8.97 -9.28
N ALA A 94 13.33 7.66 -9.03
CA ALA A 94 13.02 6.62 -10.01
C ALA A 94 11.51 6.36 -10.22
N LEU A 95 10.63 6.93 -9.40
CA LEU A 95 9.19 6.71 -9.52
C LEU A 95 8.63 7.45 -10.74
N VAL A 96 8.13 6.67 -11.70
CA VAL A 96 7.42 7.16 -12.88
C VAL A 96 5.92 6.98 -12.65
N GLY A 97 5.15 8.01 -12.99
CA GLY A 97 3.68 7.99 -12.93
C GLY A 97 3.09 8.31 -11.55
N THR A 98 1.81 7.93 -11.39
CA THR A 98 0.97 8.24 -10.22
C THR A 98 0.58 6.96 -9.50
N VAL A 99 0.98 6.85 -8.22
CA VAL A 99 0.68 5.68 -7.39
C VAL A 99 -0.83 5.57 -7.19
N GLY A 100 -1.38 4.38 -7.36
CA GLY A 100 -2.84 4.15 -7.34
C GLY A 100 -3.50 4.23 -8.73
N GLU A 101 -2.83 4.82 -9.72
CA GLU A 101 -3.32 4.90 -11.11
C GLU A 101 -2.47 4.04 -12.05
N LYS A 102 -1.25 4.52 -12.34
CA LYS A 102 -0.26 3.85 -13.19
C LYS A 102 1.12 4.33 -12.77
N ALA A 103 1.82 3.52 -11.98
CA ALA A 103 3.16 3.85 -11.49
C ALA A 103 4.12 2.69 -11.57
N CYS A 104 5.39 2.98 -11.87
CA CYS A 104 6.45 1.98 -11.90
C CYS A 104 7.78 2.55 -11.44
N CYS A 105 8.72 1.66 -11.12
CA CYS A 105 10.12 2.05 -10.95
C CYS A 105 10.77 2.13 -12.33
N GLY A 106 11.24 3.30 -12.74
CA GLY A 106 11.91 3.53 -14.02
C GLY A 106 13.27 2.83 -14.14
N ILE A 107 13.81 2.30 -13.04
CA ILE A 107 15.06 1.52 -13.00
C ILE A 107 14.84 0.12 -12.43
N HIS A 108 13.68 -0.51 -12.67
CA HIS A 108 13.36 -1.81 -12.06
C HIS A 108 14.46 -2.87 -12.27
N GLU A 109 15.15 -2.86 -13.40
CA GLU A 109 16.26 -3.78 -13.69
C GLU A 109 17.58 -3.39 -12.99
N TRP A 110 17.78 -2.09 -12.72
CA TRP A 110 18.99 -1.51 -12.11
C TRP A 110 18.76 -1.02 -10.67
N ARG A 111 17.79 -1.60 -9.97
CA ARG A 111 17.46 -1.26 -8.57
C ARG A 111 18.66 -1.52 -7.67
N PRO A 112 18.91 -0.69 -6.63
CA PRO A 112 19.88 -1.02 -5.58
C PRO A 112 19.44 -2.27 -4.78
N GLY A 113 20.38 -2.87 -4.03
CA GLY A 113 20.18 -4.07 -3.22
C GLY A 113 18.93 -4.05 -2.36
N PRO A 114 18.72 -3.02 -1.51
CA PRO A 114 17.51 -2.92 -0.69
C PRO A 114 16.20 -2.97 -1.47
N CYS A 115 16.17 -2.41 -2.70
CA CYS A 115 14.99 -2.44 -3.56
C CYS A 115 14.78 -3.80 -4.26
N ARG A 116 15.84 -4.60 -4.44
CA ARG A 116 15.75 -5.96 -4.98
C ARG A 116 15.35 -6.97 -3.90
N GLU A 117 15.88 -6.78 -2.70
CA GLU A 117 15.61 -7.63 -1.53
C GLU A 117 14.23 -7.38 -0.93
N PHE A 118 13.73 -6.14 -1.02
CA PHE A 118 12.39 -5.80 -0.57
C PHE A 118 11.31 -6.58 -1.35
N GLY A 119 10.46 -7.32 -0.63
CA GLY A 119 9.37 -8.06 -1.23
C GLY A 119 9.85 -8.97 -2.35
N MET A 120 10.84 -9.83 -2.08
CA MET A 120 11.47 -10.69 -3.10
C MET A 120 10.47 -11.47 -3.96
N LEU A 121 9.33 -11.88 -3.39
CA LEU A 121 8.28 -12.61 -4.09
C LEU A 121 7.16 -11.70 -4.65
N ALA A 122 7.18 -10.40 -4.35
CA ALA A 122 6.19 -9.45 -4.81
C ALA A 122 6.13 -9.34 -6.35
N PRO A 123 7.25 -9.46 -7.11
CA PRO A 123 7.19 -9.58 -8.56
C PRO A 123 6.38 -10.78 -9.07
N LEU A 124 6.20 -11.81 -8.25
CA LEU A 124 5.39 -13.01 -8.54
C LEU A 124 3.97 -12.91 -7.98
N GLY A 125 3.52 -11.71 -7.57
CA GLY A 125 2.20 -11.54 -6.97
C GLY A 125 2.12 -11.89 -5.49
N ARG A 126 3.25 -12.17 -4.83
CA ARG A 126 3.27 -12.63 -3.43
C ARG A 126 3.95 -11.63 -2.50
N GLY A 127 3.15 -10.89 -1.74
CA GLY A 127 3.64 -9.78 -0.91
C GLY A 127 4.03 -10.22 0.49
N ASP A 128 5.16 -9.75 0.99
CA ASP A 128 5.43 -9.78 2.43
C ASP A 128 4.64 -8.68 3.17
N GLU A 129 4.70 -8.70 4.50
CA GLU A 129 4.02 -7.72 5.34
C GLU A 129 4.44 -6.28 5.02
N ALA A 130 5.72 -6.04 4.73
CA ALA A 130 6.24 -4.72 4.43
C ALA A 130 5.74 -4.19 3.08
N CYS A 131 5.68 -5.05 2.06
CA CYS A 131 5.09 -4.79 0.76
C CYS A 131 3.61 -4.44 0.91
N ASN A 132 2.84 -5.28 1.61
CA ASN A 132 1.42 -5.06 1.82
C ASN A 132 1.13 -3.81 2.63
N ARG A 133 1.96 -3.48 3.64
CA ARG A 133 1.89 -2.20 4.36
C ARG A 133 2.17 -1.00 3.45
N ALA A 134 3.15 -1.09 2.56
CA ALA A 134 3.42 -0.04 1.58
C ALA A 134 2.24 0.16 0.63
N ARG A 135 1.66 -0.94 0.14
CA ARG A 135 0.48 -0.93 -0.73
C ARG A 135 -0.71 -0.29 -0.01
N ALA A 136 -0.98 -0.66 1.24
CA ALA A 136 -2.07 -0.10 2.03
C ALA A 136 -1.96 1.41 2.25
N ARG A 137 -0.74 1.96 2.46
CA ARG A 137 -0.52 3.42 2.58
C ARG A 137 -0.98 4.22 1.36
N HIS A 138 -1.05 3.57 0.20
CA HIS A 138 -1.43 4.17 -1.08
C HIS A 138 -2.77 3.63 -1.61
N GLY A 139 -3.58 2.99 -0.75
CA GLY A 139 -4.90 2.48 -1.13
C GLY A 139 -4.87 1.30 -2.11
N LEU A 140 -3.74 0.61 -2.24
CA LEU A 140 -3.61 -0.55 -3.12
C LEU A 140 -4.00 -1.84 -2.37
N PRO A 141 -4.67 -2.80 -3.04
CA PRO A 141 -5.01 -4.09 -2.43
C PRO A 141 -3.73 -4.86 -2.07
N PRO A 142 -3.73 -5.72 -1.04
CA PRO A 142 -2.58 -6.56 -0.74
C PRO A 142 -2.26 -7.54 -1.89
N LEU A 143 -1.07 -8.09 -1.86
CA LEU A 143 -0.65 -9.28 -2.61
C LEU A 143 -0.74 -10.51 -1.70
N ASP A 144 -0.90 -11.68 -2.29
CA ASP A 144 -1.09 -12.97 -1.60
C ASP A 144 0.14 -13.44 -0.80
#